data_AF-A0A1B0EXH4-F1
#
_entry.id   AF-A0A1B0EXH4-F1
#
_cell.length_a   1.000
_cell.length_b   1.000
_cell.length_c   1.000
_cell.angle_alpha   90.00
_cell.angle_beta   90.00
_cell.angle_gamma   90.00
#
_symmetry.space_group_name_H-M   'P 1'
#
loop_
_entity.id
_entity.type
_entity.pdbx_description
1 polymer ?
#
loop_
_entity_poly.entity_id
_entity_poly.type
_entity_poly.pdbx_seq_one_letter_code
_entity_poly.pdbx_strand_id
1 'polypeptide(L)'
;MVQHFWKRWHMEYITSLQHRPKWYEKKRNLCVGDLVLLRDNLLKPTYWRMGRVTAVHPGKDDIVRVATVKTSDGMQKRAVNTLAWLPTDGFLSPSRTQEGENVGNEDEQKANRRKHLN
;
A
#
# COMPACT_ATOMS: atom_id res chain seq x y z
N MET A 1 -3.21 -24.93 -27.57
CA MET A 1 -1.88 -24.87 -26.92
C MET A 1 -1.50 -23.46 -26.45
N VAL A 2 -1.58 -22.42 -27.31
CA VAL A 2 -1.17 -21.03 -26.98
C VAL A 2 -2.03 -20.34 -25.91
N GLN A 3 -3.34 -20.60 -25.86
CA GLN A 3 -4.26 -19.98 -24.88
C GLN A 3 -3.95 -20.36 -23.42
N HIS A 4 -3.55 -21.61 -23.18
CA HIS A 4 -3.18 -22.07 -21.85
C HIS A 4 -1.88 -21.43 -21.36
N PHE A 5 -0.92 -21.22 -22.27
CA PHE A 5 0.34 -20.55 -21.96
C PHE A 5 0.10 -19.12 -21.48
N TRP A 6 -0.65 -18.32 -22.25
CA TRP A 6 -0.93 -16.92 -21.87
C TRP A 6 -1.76 -16.83 -20.60
N LYS A 7 -2.75 -17.71 -20.40
CA LYS A 7 -3.52 -17.75 -19.15
C LYS A 7 -2.62 -18.02 -17.94
N ARG A 8 -1.72 -18.99 -18.06
CA ARG A 8 -0.79 -19.34 -16.98
C ARG A 8 0.22 -18.21 -16.73
N TRP A 9 0.80 -17.66 -17.79
CA TRP A 9 1.73 -16.55 -17.70
C TRP A 9 1.08 -15.30 -17.05
N HIS A 10 -0.16 -14.98 -17.43
CA HIS A 10 -0.93 -13.90 -16.82
C HIS A 10 -1.13 -14.12 -15.30
N MET A 11 -1.46 -15.35 -14.89
CA MET A 11 -1.61 -15.65 -13.47
C MET A 11 -0.28 -15.60 -12.73
N GLU A 12 0.78 -16.16 -13.31
CA GLU A 12 2.10 -16.25 -12.70
C GLU A 12 2.79 -14.89 -12.58
N TYR A 13 2.57 -13.96 -13.51
CA TYR A 13 3.19 -12.64 -13.47
C TYR A 13 2.83 -11.84 -12.21
N ILE A 14 1.54 -11.79 -11.82
CA ILE A 14 1.12 -11.14 -10.56
C ILE A 14 1.71 -11.84 -9.34
N THR A 15 1.82 -13.18 -9.38
CA THR A 15 2.47 -13.94 -8.30
C THR A 15 3.97 -13.62 -8.23
N SER A 16 4.64 -13.49 -9.37
CA SER A 16 6.06 -13.20 -9.46
C SER A 16 6.41 -11.78 -9.00
N LEU A 17 5.52 -10.82 -9.26
CA LEU A 17 5.63 -9.45 -8.75
C LEU A 17 5.44 -9.36 -7.22
N GLN A 18 4.77 -10.35 -6.63
CA GLN A 18 4.68 -10.50 -5.18
C GLN A 18 5.91 -11.25 -4.67
N HIS A 19 7.07 -10.58 -4.65
CA HIS A 19 8.25 -11.08 -3.96
C HIS A 19 7.87 -11.53 -2.53
N ARG A 20 8.13 -12.79 -2.20
CA ARG A 20 7.86 -13.38 -0.87
C ARG A 20 9.11 -13.14 -0.02
N PRO A 21 9.10 -12.17 0.91
CA PRO A 21 10.24 -11.99 1.80
C PRO A 21 10.48 -13.24 2.64
N LYS A 22 11.75 -13.48 2.96
CA LYS A 22 12.14 -14.41 4.03
C LYS A 22 11.52 -13.89 5.33
N TRP A 23 11.07 -14.77 6.22
CA TRP A 23 10.10 -14.50 7.30
C TRP A 23 10.40 -13.33 8.27
N TYR A 24 11.57 -12.69 8.16
CA TYR A 24 12.04 -11.61 9.00
C TYR A 24 12.01 -10.22 8.33
N GLU A 25 11.74 -10.14 7.02
CA GLU A 25 11.75 -8.86 6.30
C GLU A 25 10.34 -8.26 6.25
N LYS A 26 10.18 -7.09 6.87
CA LYS A 26 8.91 -6.34 6.87
C LYS A 26 8.64 -5.84 5.45
N LYS A 27 7.67 -6.46 4.76
CA LYS A 27 7.16 -5.94 3.49
C LYS A 27 6.47 -4.60 3.73
N ARG A 28 6.75 -3.58 2.90
CA ARG A 28 5.93 -2.35 2.84
C ARG A 28 4.46 -2.74 2.66
N ASN A 29 3.59 -2.22 3.51
CA ASN A 29 2.15 -2.37 3.36
C ASN A 29 1.66 -1.57 2.14
N LEU A 30 0.56 -2.03 1.53
CA LEU A 30 -0.09 -1.26 0.47
C LEU A 30 -0.64 0.04 1.05
N CYS A 31 -0.43 1.15 0.37
CA CYS A 31 -0.86 2.47 0.82
C CYS A 31 -1.91 3.08 -0.11
N VAL A 32 -2.69 4.03 0.43
CA VAL A 32 -3.59 4.83 -0.39
C VAL A 32 -2.77 5.64 -1.38
N GLY A 33 -3.20 5.62 -2.64
CA GLY A 33 -2.53 6.30 -3.74
C GLY A 33 -1.64 5.40 -4.60
N ASP A 34 -1.28 4.20 -4.12
CA ASP A 34 -0.45 3.25 -4.87
C ASP A 34 -1.17 2.76 -6.14
N LEU A 35 -0.41 2.62 -7.23
CA LEU A 35 -0.88 2.04 -8.49
C LEU A 35 -0.72 0.52 -8.45
N VAL A 36 -1.80 -0.19 -8.75
CA VAL A 36 -1.84 -1.66 -8.69
C VAL A 36 -2.43 -2.28 -9.95
N LEU A 37 -1.89 -3.43 -10.34
CA LEU A 37 -2.50 -4.36 -11.27
C LEU A 37 -3.44 -5.30 -10.51
N LEU A 38 -4.63 -5.53 -11.06
CA LEU A 38 -5.61 -6.47 -10.53
C LEU A 38 -5.53 -7.78 -11.31
N ARG A 39 -5.49 -8.90 -10.58
CA ARG A 39 -5.73 -10.23 -11.14
C ARG A 39 -7.23 -10.41 -11.35
N ASP A 40 -7.66 -10.57 -12.60
CA ASP A 40 -9.03 -10.92 -12.93
C ASP A 40 -9.07 -12.18 -13.78
N ASN A 41 -9.68 -13.24 -13.25
CA ASN A 41 -9.74 -14.55 -13.91
C ASN A 41 -10.76 -14.56 -15.07
N LEU A 42 -11.62 -13.54 -15.17
CA LEU A 42 -12.64 -13.41 -16.21
C LEU A 42 -12.14 -12.62 -17.43
N LEU A 43 -11.02 -11.90 -17.29
CA LEU A 43 -10.46 -11.10 -18.38
C LEU A 43 -9.55 -11.93 -19.28
N LYS A 44 -9.47 -11.52 -20.54
CA LYS A 44 -8.53 -12.12 -21.49
C LYS A 44 -7.10 -11.98 -20.93
N PRO A 45 -6.22 -12.98 -21.10
CA PRO A 45 -4.87 -12.95 -20.51
C PRO A 45 -4.01 -11.73 -20.89
N THR A 46 -4.32 -11.07 -22.00
CA THR A 46 -3.67 -9.85 -22.49
C THR A 46 -4.18 -8.57 -21.83
N TYR A 47 -5.29 -8.62 -21.10
CA TYR A 47 -5.89 -7.44 -20.48
C TYR A 47 -5.52 -7.35 -19.00
N TRP A 48 -4.67 -6.38 -18.68
CA TRP A 48 -4.24 -6.09 -17.32
C TRP A 48 -5.08 -4.93 -16.79
N ARG A 49 -6.01 -5.23 -15.89
CA ARG A 49 -6.82 -4.19 -15.25
C ARG A 49 -5.94 -3.46 -14.24
N MET A 50 -5.74 -2.17 -14.47
CA MET A 50 -5.00 -1.30 -13.56
C MET A 50 -5.97 -0.51 -12.69
N GLY A 51 -5.52 -0.15 -11.49
CA GLY A 51 -6.29 0.70 -10.61
C GLY A 51 -5.42 1.40 -9.59
N ARG A 52 -6.02 2.40 -8.93
CA ARG A 52 -5.38 3.16 -7.86
C ARG A 52 -6.04 2.83 -6.53
N VAL A 53 -5.24 2.57 -5.51
CA VAL A 53 -5.75 2.28 -4.16
C VAL A 53 -6.38 3.55 -3.59
N THR A 54 -7.64 3.46 -3.20
CA THR A 54 -8.39 4.57 -2.59
C THR A 54 -8.57 4.40 -1.08
N ALA A 55 -8.59 3.17 -0.58
CA ALA A 55 -8.64 2.88 0.85
C ALA A 55 -7.94 1.55 1.15
N VAL A 56 -7.39 1.43 2.36
CA VAL A 56 -6.75 0.21 2.85
C VAL A 56 -7.45 -0.25 4.13
N HIS A 57 -7.55 -1.56 4.31
CA HIS A 57 -8.22 -2.18 5.45
C HIS A 57 -7.21 -3.07 6.20
N PRO A 58 -6.47 -2.50 7.17
CA PRO A 58 -5.53 -3.27 7.99
C PRO A 58 -6.27 -4.20 8.96
N GLY A 59 -5.63 -5.33 9.29
CA GLY A 59 -6.08 -6.24 10.34
C GLY A 59 -5.71 -5.75 11.74
N LYS A 60 -6.00 -6.57 12.75
CA LYS A 60 -5.63 -6.32 14.16
C LYS A 60 -4.11 -6.25 14.39
N ASP A 61 -3.35 -6.80 13.46
CA ASP A 61 -1.89 -6.86 13.42
C ASP A 61 -1.26 -5.77 12.55
N ASP A 62 -2.04 -4.77 12.13
CA ASP A 62 -1.63 -3.68 11.22
C ASP A 62 -1.14 -4.15 9.83
N ILE A 63 -1.49 -5.38 9.43
CA ILE A 63 -1.18 -5.91 8.11
C ILE A 63 -2.37 -5.68 7.17
N VAL A 64 -2.13 -4.98 6.07
CA VAL A 64 -3.14 -4.73 5.03
C VAL A 64 -3.38 -6.02 4.23
N ARG A 65 -4.57 -6.60 4.39
CA ARG A 65 -5.00 -7.79 3.64
C ARG A 65 -6.00 -7.48 2.55
N VAL A 66 -6.73 -6.37 2.68
CA VAL A 66 -7.76 -5.94 1.73
C VAL A 66 -7.57 -4.46 1.42
N ALA A 67 -7.74 -4.10 0.16
CA ALA A 67 -7.72 -2.73 -0.30
C ALA A 67 -8.92 -2.45 -1.21
N THR A 68 -9.41 -1.22 -1.14
CA THR A 68 -10.36 -0.67 -2.10
C THR A 68 -9.58 -0.03 -3.22
N VAL A 69 -9.86 -0.44 -4.45
CA VAL A 69 -9.16 0.03 -5.65
C VAL A 69 -10.17 0.66 -6.60
N LYS A 70 -9.84 1.84 -7.13
CA LYS A 70 -10.58 2.49 -8.21
C LYS A 70 -10.00 2.04 -9.54
N THR A 71 -10.84 1.42 -10.35
CA THR A 71 -10.55 0.99 -11.72
C THR A 71 -11.43 1.77 -12.71
N SER A 72 -11.21 1.59 -14.01
CA SER A 72 -12.10 2.14 -15.06
C SER A 72 -13.56 1.77 -14.87
N ASP A 73 -13.82 0.57 -14.36
CA ASP A 73 -15.16 0.00 -14.22
C ASP A 73 -15.81 0.35 -12.88
N GLY A 74 -15.13 1.17 -12.07
CA GLY A 74 -15.59 1.61 -10.77
C GLY A 74 -14.72 1.11 -9.62
N MET A 75 -15.30 1.15 -8.42
CA MET A 75 -14.59 0.89 -7.18
C MET A 75 -14.82 -0.55 -6.72
N GLN A 76 -13.74 -1.30 -6.51
CA GLN A 76 -13.80 -2.71 -6.15
C GLN A 76 -12.93 -3.00 -4.92
N LYS A 77 -13.44 -3.84 -4.02
CA LYS A 77 -12.64 -4.40 -2.91
C LYS A 77 -11.91 -5.64 -3.38
N ARG A 78 -10.61 -5.69 -3.14
CA ARG A 78 -9.73 -6.79 -3.55
C ARG A 78 -8.77 -7.14 -2.42
N ALA A 79 -8.49 -8.42 -2.29
CA ALA A 79 -7.47 -8.91 -1.38
C ALA A 79 -6.07 -8.59 -1.96
N VAL A 80 -5.11 -8.26 -1.09
CA VAL A 80 -3.76 -7.86 -1.52
C VAL A 80 -3.05 -8.97 -2.32
N ASN A 81 -3.37 -10.24 -2.08
CA ASN A 81 -2.86 -11.36 -2.87
C ASN A 81 -3.32 -11.36 -4.35
N THR A 82 -4.40 -10.66 -4.68
CA THR A 82 -4.88 -10.46 -6.06
C THR A 82 -4.38 -9.17 -6.69
N LEU A 83 -3.59 -8.39 -5.96
CA LEU A 83 -3.04 -7.12 -6.39
C LEU A 83 -1.51 -7.23 -6.54
N ALA A 84 -0.96 -6.67 -7.60
CA ALA A 84 0.47 -6.43 -7.72
C ALA A 84 0.71 -4.92 -7.78
N TRP A 85 1.53 -4.38 -6.89
CA TRP A 85 1.94 -2.99 -7.02
C TRP A 85 2.78 -2.81 -8.28
N LEU A 86 2.73 -1.61 -8.84
CA LEU A 86 3.65 -1.21 -9.89
C LEU A 86 4.76 -0.37 -9.25
N PRO A 87 6.04 -0.60 -9.61
CA PRO A 87 7.11 0.29 -9.23
C PRO A 87 6.92 1.61 -10.00
N THR A 88 6.16 2.52 -9.42
CA THR A 88 6.10 3.90 -9.88
C THR A 88 7.27 4.62 -9.23
N ASP A 89 8.29 4.89 -10.02
CA ASP A 89 9.49 5.58 -9.58
C ASP A 89 9.10 6.96 -9.01
N GLY A 90 9.46 7.19 -7.75
CA GLY A 90 9.57 8.48 -7.06
C GLY A 90 8.38 9.45 -6.93
N PHE A 91 7.42 9.53 -7.84
CA PHE A 91 6.64 10.77 -7.96
C PHE A 91 5.38 10.88 -7.11
N LEU A 92 4.88 9.80 -6.50
CA LEU A 92 3.64 9.83 -5.69
C LEU A 92 3.65 8.86 -4.50
N SER A 93 4.78 8.73 -3.78
CA SER A 93 4.74 8.12 -2.45
C SER A 93 4.52 9.24 -1.42
N PRO A 94 3.31 9.45 -0.87
CA PRO A 94 3.20 10.10 0.41
C PRO A 94 3.69 9.12 1.47
N SER A 95 5.01 8.92 1.57
CA SER A 95 5.61 8.73 2.89
C SER A 95 5.53 10.08 3.60
N ARG A 96 4.31 10.50 3.98
CA ARG A 96 4.14 11.45 5.06
C ARG A 96 4.06 10.60 6.31
N THR A 97 5.23 10.37 6.89
CA THR A 97 5.45 10.33 8.34
C THR A 97 4.21 10.79 9.10
N GLN A 98 3.42 9.84 9.61
CA GLN A 98 2.74 10.02 10.90
C GLN A 98 3.73 9.53 11.95
N GLU A 99 4.86 10.23 12.08
CA GLU A 99 5.58 10.27 13.34
C GLU A 99 5.27 11.65 13.89
N GLY A 100 4.60 11.66 15.04
CA GLY A 100 4.26 12.89 15.72
C GLY A 100 5.52 13.64 16.09
N GLU A 101 5.59 14.89 15.68
CA GLU A 101 6.18 15.92 16.52
C GLU A 101 5.23 16.14 17.72
N ASN A 102 5.22 15.17 18.64
CA ASN A 102 5.16 15.50 20.06
C ASN A 102 6.60 15.87 20.43
N VAL A 103 7.04 17.06 20.04
CA VAL A 103 8.17 17.69 20.74
C VAL A 103 7.56 18.22 22.02
N GLY A 104 7.91 17.53 23.10
CA GLY A 104 7.50 17.83 24.45
C GLY A 104 7.65 19.31 24.75
N ASN A 105 6.53 19.86 25.21
CA ASN A 105 6.49 20.88 26.22
C ASN A 105 7.46 20.53 27.38
N GLU A 106 8.72 20.94 27.33
CA GLU A 106 9.60 20.87 28.52
C GLU A 106 10.45 22.14 28.78
N ASP A 107 10.57 23.07 27.83
CA ASP A 107 11.41 24.26 28.03
C ASP A 107 10.67 25.55 28.44
N GLU A 108 9.34 25.58 28.47
CA GLU A 108 8.58 26.80 28.81
C GLU A 108 8.19 26.92 30.29
N GLN A 109 8.45 25.91 31.13
CA GLN A 109 8.06 25.92 32.55
C GLN A 109 9.17 26.34 33.54
N LYS A 110 10.44 26.47 33.11
CA LYS A 110 11.53 26.92 34.00
C LYS A 110 11.83 28.42 33.94
N ALA A 111 11.30 29.15 32.96
CA ALA A 111 11.52 30.60 32.86
C ALA A 111 10.54 31.45 33.71
N ASN A 112 9.40 30.90 34.12
CA ASN A 112 8.34 31.69 34.80
C ASN A 112 8.33 31.57 36.34
N ARG A 113 9.32 30.91 36.94
CA ARG A 113 9.54 30.88 38.42
C ARG A 113 10.63 31.83 38.91
N ARG A 114 11.07 32.80 38.10
CA ARG A 114 12.11 33.78 38.48
C ARG A 114 11.73 35.25 38.25
N LYS A 115 10.42 35.56 38.19
CA LYS A 115 9.94 36.97 38.18
C LYS A 115 9.02 37.32 39.36
N HIS A 116 9.09 36.57 40.45
CA HIS A 116 8.34 36.85 41.68
C HIS A 116 9.14 36.53 42.94
N LEU A 117 10.37 37.05 43.01
CA LEU A 117 11.00 37.36 44.30
C LEU A 117 12.13 38.38 44.10
N ASN A 118 11.96 39.51 44.79
CA ASN A 118 12.78 40.74 44.88
C ASN A 118 12.51 41.80 43.81
#